data_AF-A0A5E6TIP7-F1
#
_entry.id   AF-A0A5E6TIP7-F1
#
_cell.length_a   1.000
_cell.length_b   1.000
_cell.length_c   1.000
_cell.angle_alpha   90.00
_cell.angle_beta   90.00
_cell.angle_gamma   90.00
#
_symmetry.space_group_name_H-M   'P 1'
#
loop_
_entity.id
_entity.type
_entity.pdbx_description
1 polymer ?
#
loop_
_entity_poly.entity_id
_entity_poly.type
_entity_poly.pdbx_seq_one_letter_code
_entity_poly.pdbx_strand_id
1 'polypeptide(L)'
;MTSANPSASSVTHSSTRQALDPGPSEPLEQFLGSFTETTVVFRYLDLLAERTQALEQRIGLNELHQLRRENKHLREQVKKGATASMDLLTLYLPIIYHNFWNTVRPDELAMLAGSSQIPAIPSPYTEPDGWLVMSMKQRFLQLSGEARASVIAFCHQMPYPLTVRRSMQSLLEPSV
;
A
#
# COMPACT_ATOMS: atom_id res chain seq x y z
N MET A 1 -74.46 40.36 -13.64
CA MET A 1 -73.47 41.01 -12.77
C MET A 1 -72.27 41.31 -13.66
N THR A 2 -72.01 42.56 -14.10
CA THR A 2 -71.29 43.64 -13.36
C THR A 2 -70.00 43.13 -12.70
N SER A 3 -68.81 43.69 -12.91
CA SER A 3 -68.37 44.88 -13.68
C SER A 3 -66.86 44.75 -14.02
N ALA A 4 -66.15 45.59 -14.79
CA ALA A 4 -66.44 46.89 -15.39
C ALA A 4 -65.61 47.14 -16.70
N ASN A 5 -65.72 48.35 -17.26
CA ASN A 5 -64.75 49.03 -18.14
C ASN A 5 -64.45 50.40 -17.47
N PRO A 6 -63.34 51.14 -17.73
CA PRO A 6 -63.36 52.10 -18.86
C PRO A 6 -61.97 52.55 -19.44
N SER A 7 -62.03 53.32 -20.55
CA SER A 7 -61.22 54.52 -20.93
C SER A 7 -59.69 54.58 -20.72
N ALA A 8 -58.84 55.21 -21.54
CA ALA A 8 -58.89 55.95 -22.83
C ALA A 8 -57.43 55.89 -23.41
N SER A 9 -57.01 56.38 -24.59
CA SER A 9 -57.30 57.63 -25.31
C SER A 9 -56.85 57.54 -26.78
N SER A 10 -57.33 58.48 -27.60
CA SER A 10 -56.95 58.74 -29.00
C SER A 10 -55.69 59.63 -29.13
N VAL A 11 -55.43 60.15 -30.36
CA VAL A 11 -54.39 61.14 -30.80
C VAL A 11 -53.15 60.45 -31.41
N THR A 12 -53.12 60.13 -32.71
CA THR A 12 -52.66 60.96 -33.87
C THR A 12 -51.18 61.42 -33.76
N HIS A 13 -50.31 61.31 -34.77
CA HIS A 13 -50.48 61.65 -36.19
C HIS A 13 -49.58 60.85 -37.17
N SER A 14 -50.05 60.79 -38.41
CA SER A 14 -49.32 60.67 -39.69
C SER A 14 -47.90 61.26 -39.76
N SER A 15 -46.96 60.57 -40.42
CA SER A 15 -46.40 60.99 -41.73
C SER A 15 -45.25 60.12 -42.29
N THR A 16 -45.50 59.52 -43.46
CA THR A 16 -44.75 59.73 -44.72
C THR A 16 -43.22 59.48 -44.82
N ARG A 17 -42.86 58.63 -45.82
CA ARG A 17 -41.52 58.40 -46.45
C ARG A 17 -40.44 57.65 -45.64
N GLN A 18 -39.46 56.95 -46.22
CA GLN A 18 -39.27 56.30 -47.55
C GLN A 18 -37.89 55.59 -47.54
N ALA A 19 -37.79 54.36 -48.09
CA ALA A 19 -36.55 53.57 -48.30
C ALA A 19 -35.76 53.18 -47.01
N LEU A 20 -35.43 51.91 -46.76
CA LEU A 20 -34.51 51.07 -47.55
C LEU A 20 -34.92 49.59 -47.52
N ASP A 21 -34.48 48.84 -48.53
CA ASP A 21 -34.69 47.39 -48.67
C ASP A 21 -33.65 46.62 -47.82
N PRO A 22 -34.04 45.79 -46.82
CA PRO A 22 -33.10 44.98 -46.07
C PRO A 22 -32.83 43.66 -46.83
N GLY A 23 -31.61 43.52 -47.34
CA GLY A 23 -31.18 42.31 -48.06
C GLY A 23 -31.20 41.03 -47.19
N PRO A 24 -31.15 39.84 -47.82
CA PRO A 24 -31.35 38.54 -47.14
C PRO A 24 -30.12 38.04 -46.36
N SER A 25 -29.44 38.93 -45.62
CA SER A 25 -28.17 38.63 -44.93
C SER A 25 -28.32 38.01 -43.54
N GLU A 26 -29.37 38.34 -42.77
CA GLU A 26 -29.59 37.78 -41.43
C GLU A 26 -29.59 36.23 -41.36
N PRO A 27 -30.30 35.48 -42.23
CA PRO A 27 -30.29 34.01 -42.14
C PRO A 27 -28.92 33.40 -42.44
N LEU A 28 -28.07 34.08 -43.24
CA LEU A 28 -26.74 33.59 -43.56
C LEU A 28 -25.76 33.83 -42.42
N GLU A 29 -25.81 34.98 -41.75
CA GLU A 29 -24.98 35.25 -40.57
C GLU A 29 -25.36 34.33 -39.39
N GLN A 30 -26.66 34.06 -39.19
CA GLN A 30 -27.13 33.15 -38.16
C GLN A 30 -26.77 31.68 -38.48
N PHE A 31 -26.83 31.29 -39.76
CA PHE A 31 -26.38 29.97 -40.23
C PHE A 31 -24.86 29.79 -40.11
N LEU A 32 -24.06 30.77 -40.58
CA LEU A 32 -22.59 30.73 -40.48
C LEU A 32 -22.13 30.84 -39.02
N GLY A 33 -22.79 31.65 -38.20
CA GLY A 33 -22.58 31.75 -36.76
C GLY A 33 -22.78 30.39 -36.10
N SER A 34 -23.95 29.76 -36.28
CA SER A 34 -24.20 28.43 -35.72
C SER A 34 -23.25 27.35 -36.25
N PHE A 35 -22.88 27.36 -37.54
CA PHE A 35 -21.96 26.35 -38.10
C PHE A 35 -20.53 26.52 -37.58
N THR A 36 -20.05 27.77 -37.42
CA THR A 36 -18.73 28.05 -36.83
C THR A 36 -18.73 27.79 -35.33
N GLU A 37 -19.76 28.20 -34.60
CA GLU A 37 -19.94 27.92 -33.17
C GLU A 37 -19.99 26.41 -32.89
N THR A 38 -20.79 25.65 -33.64
CA THR A 38 -20.85 24.17 -33.48
C THR A 38 -19.51 23.51 -33.82
N THR A 39 -18.81 24.00 -34.86
CA THR A 39 -17.45 23.51 -35.20
C THR A 39 -16.44 23.81 -34.09
N VAL A 40 -16.51 25.00 -33.47
CA VAL A 40 -15.67 25.38 -32.33
C VAL A 40 -16.00 24.54 -31.09
N VAL A 41 -17.28 24.25 -30.84
CA VAL A 41 -17.71 23.36 -29.75
C VAL A 41 -17.17 21.94 -29.94
N PHE A 42 -17.26 21.35 -31.14
CA PHE A 42 -16.68 20.03 -31.39
C PHE A 42 -15.16 20.01 -31.20
N ARG A 43 -14.44 21.00 -31.74
CA ARG A 43 -12.98 21.17 -31.54
C ARG A 43 -12.61 21.27 -30.06
N TYR A 44 -13.46 21.92 -29.25
CA TYR A 44 -13.25 22.05 -27.81
C TYR A 44 -13.53 20.74 -27.07
N LEU A 45 -14.55 19.98 -27.47
CA LEU A 45 -14.84 18.65 -26.94
C LEU A 45 -13.71 17.65 -27.23
N ASP A 46 -13.16 17.67 -28.45
CA ASP A 46 -12.00 16.84 -28.83
C ASP A 46 -10.77 17.18 -27.96
N LEU A 47 -10.48 18.47 -27.78
CA LEU A 47 -9.38 18.95 -26.92
C LEU A 47 -9.57 18.54 -25.44
N LEU A 48 -10.81 18.60 -24.94
CA LEU A 48 -11.13 18.13 -23.58
C LEU A 48 -10.94 16.62 -23.44
N ALA A 49 -11.34 15.82 -24.44
CA ALA A 49 -11.16 14.38 -24.44
C ALA A 49 -9.66 14.01 -24.43
N GLU A 50 -8.85 14.62 -25.30
CA GLU A 50 -7.40 14.41 -25.35
C GLU A 50 -6.72 14.79 -24.03
N ARG A 51 -7.06 15.96 -23.46
CA ARG A 51 -6.54 16.40 -22.17
C ARG A 51 -6.93 15.46 -21.02
N THR A 52 -8.16 14.93 -21.05
CA THR A 52 -8.67 13.98 -20.04
C THR A 52 -7.88 12.68 -20.11
N GLN A 53 -7.73 12.11 -21.30
CA GLN A 53 -6.94 10.89 -21.51
C GLN A 53 -5.48 11.06 -21.08
N ALA A 54 -4.85 12.20 -21.39
CA ALA A 54 -3.49 12.50 -20.97
C ALA A 54 -3.34 12.63 -19.43
N LEU A 55 -4.36 13.16 -18.75
CA LEU A 55 -4.41 13.22 -17.29
C LEU A 55 -4.58 11.83 -16.67
N GLU A 56 -5.51 11.02 -17.17
CA GLU A 56 -5.75 9.64 -16.73
C GLU A 56 -4.50 8.77 -16.87
N GLN A 57 -3.83 8.81 -18.02
CA GLN A 57 -2.56 8.10 -18.23
C GLN A 57 -1.49 8.53 -17.22
N ARG A 58 -1.37 9.83 -16.95
CA ARG A 58 -0.38 10.36 -16.01
C ARG A 58 -0.70 10.00 -14.55
N ILE A 59 -1.97 9.99 -14.17
CA ILE A 59 -2.43 9.56 -12.85
C ILE A 59 -2.13 8.07 -12.67
N GLY A 60 -2.55 7.21 -13.61
CA GLY A 60 -2.28 5.77 -13.56
C GLY A 60 -0.79 5.41 -13.51
N LEU A 61 0.06 6.12 -14.25
CA LEU A 61 1.52 5.95 -14.15
C LEU A 61 2.08 6.37 -12.78
N ASN A 62 1.59 7.47 -12.21
CA ASN A 62 2.00 7.94 -10.88
C ASN A 62 1.59 6.96 -9.77
N GLU A 63 0.33 6.48 -9.80
CA GLU A 63 -0.18 5.47 -8.87
C GLU A 63 0.62 4.17 -8.97
N LEU A 64 0.88 3.68 -10.19
CA LEU A 64 1.68 2.48 -10.42
C LEU A 64 3.13 2.64 -9.93
N HIS A 65 3.73 3.82 -10.08
CA HIS A 65 5.05 4.15 -9.50
C HIS A 65 5.03 4.30 -7.97
N GLN A 66 3.94 4.79 -7.39
CA GLN A 66 3.75 4.82 -5.94
C GLN A 66 3.60 3.41 -5.38
N LEU A 67 2.65 2.62 -5.90
CA LEU A 67 2.42 1.23 -5.51
C LEU A 67 3.68 0.38 -5.65
N ARG A 68 4.50 0.55 -6.71
CA ARG A 68 5.79 -0.15 -6.83
C ARG A 68 6.78 0.22 -5.72
N ARG A 69 6.85 1.50 -5.31
CA ARG A 69 7.70 1.96 -4.21
C ARG A 69 7.22 1.40 -2.87
N GLU A 70 5.92 1.44 -2.62
CA GLU A 70 5.29 0.87 -1.42
C GLU A 70 5.48 -0.66 -1.36
N ASN A 71 5.22 -1.38 -2.45
CA ASN A 71 5.42 -2.83 -2.50
C ASN A 71 6.88 -3.21 -2.29
N LYS A 72 7.84 -2.45 -2.85
CA LYS A 72 9.27 -2.62 -2.60
C LYS A 72 9.59 -2.39 -1.11
N HIS A 73 9.09 -1.31 -0.52
CA HIS A 73 9.31 -0.98 0.88
C HIS A 73 8.72 -2.03 1.84
N LEU A 74 7.49 -2.48 1.59
CA LEU A 74 6.85 -3.56 2.36
C LEU A 74 7.61 -4.88 2.22
N ARG A 75 8.08 -5.24 1.02
CA ARG A 75 8.94 -6.42 0.82
C ARG A 75 10.27 -6.30 1.57
N GLU A 76 10.86 -5.11 1.65
CA GLU A 76 12.06 -4.85 2.45
C GLU A 76 11.78 -4.93 3.96
N GLN A 77 10.63 -4.45 4.44
CA GLN A 77 10.20 -4.61 5.82
C GLN A 77 9.97 -6.09 6.17
N VAL A 78 9.25 -6.83 5.34
CA VAL A 78 9.03 -8.28 5.52
C VAL A 78 10.35 -9.06 5.46
N LYS A 79 11.29 -8.67 4.60
CA LYS A 79 12.63 -9.29 4.57
C LYS A 79 13.46 -8.99 5.83
N LYS A 80 13.30 -7.81 6.44
CA LYS A 80 13.91 -7.51 7.75
C LYS A 80 13.23 -8.30 8.88
N GLY A 81 11.92 -8.50 8.79
CA GLY A 81 11.14 -9.42 9.61
C GLY A 81 11.14 -10.86 9.11
N ALA A 82 12.20 -11.31 8.44
CA ALA A 82 12.31 -12.71 8.01
C ALA A 82 12.41 -13.60 9.25
N THR A 83 11.27 -14.16 9.65
CA THR A 83 11.16 -15.01 10.82
C THR A 83 12.04 -16.24 10.64
N ALA A 84 12.85 -16.53 11.66
CA ALA A 84 13.67 -17.73 11.65
C ALA A 84 12.76 -18.96 11.54
N SER A 85 13.10 -19.89 10.64
CA SER A 85 12.28 -21.09 10.41
C SER A 85 12.05 -21.85 11.70
N MET A 86 10.81 -22.26 11.95
CA MET A 86 10.39 -22.91 13.20
C MET A 86 11.27 -24.13 13.56
N ASP A 87 11.73 -24.90 12.56
CA ASP A 87 12.61 -26.06 12.78
C ASP A 87 13.98 -25.66 13.35
N LEU A 88 14.59 -24.58 12.84
CA LEU A 88 15.87 -24.06 13.36
C LEU A 88 15.70 -23.49 14.77
N LEU A 89 14.61 -22.75 15.04
CA LEU A 89 14.30 -22.25 16.37
C LEU A 89 14.12 -23.42 17.36
N THR A 90 13.29 -24.39 17.00
CA THR A 90 13.00 -25.58 17.79
C THR A 90 14.27 -26.38 18.14
N LEU A 91 15.18 -26.49 17.17
CA LEU A 91 16.44 -27.23 17.32
C LEU A 91 17.49 -26.48 18.14
N TYR A 92 17.68 -25.17 17.92
CA TYR A 92 18.81 -24.42 18.47
C TYR A 92 18.49 -23.61 19.74
N LEU A 93 17.24 -23.23 20.01
CA LEU A 93 16.89 -22.52 21.26
C LEU A 93 17.25 -23.28 22.55
N PRO A 94 17.01 -24.60 22.70
CA PRO A 94 17.48 -25.35 23.88
C PRO A 94 19.00 -25.57 23.89
N ILE A 95 19.71 -25.33 22.78
CA ILE A 95 21.19 -25.34 22.74
C ILE A 95 21.75 -23.98 23.18
N ILE A 96 21.07 -22.90 22.84
CA ILE A 96 21.44 -21.51 23.16
C ILE A 96 21.15 -21.19 24.63
N TYR A 97 19.93 -21.46 25.08
CA TYR A 97 19.45 -21.16 26.42
C TYR A 97 19.45 -22.41 27.30
N HIS A 98 19.59 -22.20 28.61
CA HIS A 98 19.37 -23.25 29.60
C HIS A 98 17.88 -23.38 29.90
N ASN A 99 17.37 -24.61 30.02
CA ASN A 99 16.02 -24.95 30.47
C ASN A 99 14.88 -24.37 29.61
N PHE A 100 15.14 -24.11 28.31
CA PHE A 100 14.28 -23.32 27.43
C PHE A 100 12.81 -23.76 27.42
N TRP A 101 12.55 -25.05 27.14
CA TRP A 101 11.19 -25.60 27.00
C TRP A 101 10.42 -25.74 28.32
N ASN A 102 11.08 -25.55 29.46
CA ASN A 102 10.43 -25.46 30.77
C ASN A 102 10.13 -24.00 31.17
N THR A 103 10.55 -23.02 30.35
CA THR A 103 10.29 -21.58 30.54
C THR A 103 9.36 -21.01 29.47
N VAL A 104 9.55 -21.39 28.19
CA VAL A 104 8.75 -20.90 27.06
C VAL A 104 7.92 -22.04 26.50
N ARG A 105 6.61 -21.84 26.34
CA ARG A 105 5.73 -22.88 25.80
C ARG A 105 5.84 -23.00 24.27
N PRO A 106 5.60 -24.18 23.67
CA PRO A 106 5.63 -24.36 22.22
C PRO A 106 4.66 -23.44 21.44
N ASP A 107 3.49 -23.18 22.01
CA ASP A 107 2.48 -22.28 21.45
C ASP A 107 2.90 -20.81 21.54
N GLU A 108 3.59 -20.42 22.61
CA GLU A 108 4.17 -19.06 22.74
C GLU A 108 5.31 -18.83 21.74
N LEU A 109 6.17 -19.85 21.52
CA LEU A 109 7.21 -19.77 20.49
C LEU A 109 6.60 -19.60 19.09
N ALA A 110 5.51 -20.32 18.79
CA ALA A 110 4.80 -20.19 17.51
C ALA A 110 4.30 -18.76 17.28
N MET A 111 3.65 -18.16 18.30
CA MET A 111 3.22 -16.76 18.21
C MET A 111 4.38 -15.78 18.02
N LEU A 112 5.47 -15.92 18.79
CA LEU A 112 6.63 -15.03 18.68
C LEU A 112 7.35 -15.17 17.33
N ALA A 113 7.41 -16.38 16.77
CA ALA A 113 7.97 -16.64 15.44
C ALA A 113 7.02 -16.27 14.28
N GLY A 114 5.83 -15.72 14.56
CA GLY A 114 4.82 -15.43 13.55
C GLY A 114 4.34 -16.67 12.77
N SER A 115 4.44 -17.85 13.39
CA SER A 115 4.18 -19.15 12.77
C SER A 115 2.85 -19.74 13.25
N SER A 116 2.06 -20.28 12.33
CA SER A 116 0.90 -21.11 12.66
C SER A 116 1.27 -22.54 13.06
N GLN A 117 2.52 -22.96 12.82
CA GLN A 117 3.02 -24.28 13.18
C GLN A 117 3.57 -24.27 14.61
N ILE A 118 2.87 -24.97 15.51
CA ILE A 118 3.32 -25.23 16.88
C ILE A 118 4.24 -26.47 16.85
N PRO A 119 5.49 -26.40 17.38
CA PRO A 119 6.39 -27.54 17.39
C PRO A 119 5.96 -28.58 18.44
N ALA A 120 6.01 -29.86 18.08
CA ALA A 120 5.69 -30.96 18.98
C ALA A 120 6.89 -31.29 19.88
N ILE A 121 6.91 -30.74 21.09
CA ILE A 121 7.97 -30.97 22.07
C ILE A 121 7.58 -32.13 23.01
N PRO A 122 8.44 -33.15 23.21
CA PRO A 122 8.16 -34.23 24.14
C PRO A 122 8.11 -33.70 25.58
N SER A 123 7.10 -34.14 26.33
CA SER A 123 6.95 -33.85 27.76
C SER A 123 7.20 -35.13 28.58
N PRO A 124 8.13 -35.14 29.55
CA PRO A 124 9.01 -34.04 29.94
C PRO A 124 10.17 -33.83 28.95
N TYR A 125 10.57 -32.57 28.73
CA TYR A 125 11.74 -32.25 27.92
C TYR A 125 13.03 -32.54 28.70
N THR A 126 13.93 -33.32 28.12
CA THR A 126 15.25 -33.60 28.70
C THR A 126 16.27 -32.58 28.20
N GLU A 127 16.92 -31.88 29.13
CA GLU A 127 17.93 -30.86 28.84
C GLU A 127 19.14 -31.47 28.08
N PRO A 128 19.63 -30.85 27.00
CA PRO A 128 20.74 -31.40 26.22
C PRO A 128 22.07 -31.33 27.00
N ASP A 129 22.79 -32.46 27.02
CA ASP A 129 24.10 -32.59 27.65
C ASP A 129 25.17 -31.69 26.99
N GLY A 130 26.22 -31.35 27.75
CA GLY A 130 27.32 -30.49 27.30
C GLY A 130 28.00 -30.97 26.01
N TRP A 131 28.15 -32.29 25.80
CA TRP A 131 28.72 -32.80 24.55
C TRP A 131 27.80 -32.55 23.35
N LEU A 132 26.49 -32.76 23.51
CA LEU A 132 25.48 -32.48 22.50
C LEU A 132 25.41 -30.97 22.19
N VAL A 133 25.48 -30.12 23.21
CA VAL A 133 25.53 -28.66 23.05
C VAL A 133 26.78 -28.24 22.25
N MET A 134 27.95 -28.83 22.49
CA MET A 134 29.16 -28.53 21.70
C MET A 134 29.02 -28.99 20.23
N SER A 135 28.48 -30.19 20.01
CA SER A 135 28.23 -30.72 18.67
C SER A 135 27.24 -29.84 17.88
N MET A 136 26.14 -29.43 18.52
CA MET A 136 25.15 -28.55 17.90
C MET A 136 25.66 -27.12 17.73
N LYS A 137 26.53 -26.60 18.61
CA LYS A 137 27.23 -25.33 18.38
C LYS A 137 28.06 -25.38 17.09
N GLN A 138 28.81 -26.44 16.84
CA GLN A 138 29.59 -26.58 15.60
C GLN A 138 28.67 -26.61 14.37
N ARG A 139 27.55 -27.35 14.44
CA ARG A 139 26.54 -27.36 13.36
C ARG A 139 25.90 -25.98 13.14
N PHE A 140 25.62 -25.23 14.21
CA PHE A 140 25.10 -23.86 14.15
C PHE A 140 26.07 -22.89 13.46
N LEU A 141 27.37 -23.04 13.69
CA LEU A 141 28.40 -22.25 13.01
C LEU A 141 28.52 -22.58 11.51
N GLN A 142 28.19 -23.81 11.11
CA GLN A 142 28.15 -24.28 9.72
C GLN A 142 26.88 -23.88 8.95
N LEU A 143 25.86 -23.30 9.61
CA LEU A 143 24.68 -22.77 8.93
C LEU A 143 25.04 -21.60 8.00
N SER A 144 24.18 -21.34 7.00
CA SER A 144 24.31 -20.14 6.17
C SER A 144 24.24 -18.87 7.04
N GLY A 145 24.92 -17.81 6.61
CA GLY A 145 24.95 -16.55 7.35
C GLY A 145 23.56 -15.96 7.60
N GLU A 146 22.64 -16.11 6.65
CA GLU A 146 21.24 -15.67 6.76
C GLU A 146 20.46 -16.50 7.79
N ALA A 147 20.58 -17.84 7.77
CA ALA A 147 19.93 -18.71 8.75
C ALA A 147 20.47 -18.49 10.18
N ARG A 148 21.78 -18.28 10.32
CA ARG A 148 22.39 -17.97 11.62
C ARG A 148 21.94 -16.59 12.13
N ALA A 149 21.93 -15.59 11.24
CA ALA A 149 21.50 -14.23 11.58
C ALA A 149 20.02 -14.18 11.98
N SER A 150 19.12 -14.94 11.33
CA SER A 150 17.71 -14.97 11.71
C SER A 150 17.49 -15.55 13.10
N VAL A 151 18.17 -16.64 13.47
CA VAL A 151 18.10 -17.23 14.83
C VAL A 151 18.64 -16.26 15.87
N ILE A 152 19.77 -15.58 15.62
CA ILE A 152 20.34 -14.58 16.55
C ILE A 152 19.39 -13.38 16.69
N ALA A 153 18.87 -12.85 15.57
CA ALA A 153 17.91 -11.76 15.58
C ALA A 153 16.62 -12.11 16.35
N PHE A 154 16.17 -13.37 16.25
CA PHE A 154 15.04 -13.88 17.05
C PHE A 154 15.38 -13.92 18.55
N CYS A 155 16.56 -14.42 18.92
CA CYS A 155 17.03 -14.43 20.32
C CYS A 155 17.04 -13.03 20.97
N HIS A 156 17.35 -11.97 20.22
CA HIS A 156 17.29 -10.59 20.70
C HIS A 156 15.87 -10.04 20.88
N GLN A 157 14.85 -10.67 20.30
CA GLN A 157 13.44 -10.27 20.38
C GLN A 157 12.67 -10.98 21.51
N MET A 158 13.32 -11.91 22.23
CA MET A 158 12.66 -12.72 23.26
C MET A 158 12.33 -11.91 24.52
N PRO A 159 11.06 -11.87 24.98
CA PRO A 159 10.65 -11.08 26.14
C PRO A 159 10.93 -11.77 27.50
N TYR A 160 11.50 -12.97 27.50
CA TYR A 160 11.69 -13.80 28.70
C TYR A 160 13.11 -13.64 29.30
N PRO A 161 13.27 -13.72 30.63
CA PRO A 161 14.56 -13.70 31.30
C PRO A 161 15.31 -15.05 31.15
N LEU A 162 15.75 -15.35 29.93
CA LEU A 162 16.41 -16.61 29.59
C LEU A 162 17.92 -16.55 29.85
N THR A 163 18.47 -17.61 30.46
CA THR A 163 19.91 -17.72 30.72
C THR A 163 20.63 -18.33 29.51
N VAL A 164 21.44 -17.53 28.80
CA VAL A 164 22.30 -18.01 27.70
C VAL A 164 23.45 -18.87 28.25
N ARG A 165 23.68 -20.05 27.68
CA ARG A 165 24.81 -20.92 28.06
C ARG A 165 26.14 -20.24 27.74
N ARG A 166 27.13 -20.36 28.64
CA ARG A 166 28.50 -19.80 28.46
C ARG A 166 29.12 -20.10 27.10
N SER A 167 28.89 -21.29 26.55
CA SER A 167 29.38 -21.71 25.24
C SER A 167 28.79 -20.92 24.07
N MET A 168 27.62 -20.31 24.22
CA MET A 168 26.88 -19.60 23.18
C MET A 168 26.87 -18.08 23.38
N GLN A 169 27.24 -17.57 24.57
CA GLN A 169 27.27 -16.13 24.89
C GLN A 169 28.02 -15.31 23.84
N SER A 170 29.22 -15.72 23.43
CA SER A 170 30.04 -15.04 22.41
C SER A 170 29.45 -15.00 20.99
N LEU A 171 28.30 -15.62 20.75
CA LEU A 171 27.57 -15.59 19.47
C LEU A 171 26.32 -14.70 19.53
N LEU A 172 25.97 -14.22 20.73
CA LEU A 172 24.78 -13.42 21.03
C LEU A 172 25.12 -12.05 21.63
N GLU A 173 26.40 -11.79 21.91
CA GLU A 173 26.85 -10.42 22.17
C GLU A 173 26.76 -9.60 20.87
N PRO A 174 26.08 -8.44 20.88
CA PRO A 174 26.11 -7.54 19.74
C PRO A 174 27.55 -7.04 19.57
N SER A 175 28.11 -7.24 18.38
CA SER A 175 29.38 -6.62 18.01
C SER A 175 29.20 -5.10 17.97
N VAL A 176 29.74 -4.42 19.00
CA VAL A 176 29.81 -2.95 19.13
C VAL A 176 30.79 -2.37 18.12
#